data_AF-A0A7J0C201-F1
#
_entry.id   AF-A0A7J0C201-F1
#
_cell.length_a   1.000
_cell.length_b   1.000
_cell.length_c   1.000
_cell.angle_alpha   90.00
_cell.angle_beta   90.00
_cell.angle_gamma   90.00
#
_symmetry.space_group_name_H-M   'P 1'
#
loop_
_entity.id
_entity.type
_entity.pdbx_description
1 polymer ?
#
loop_
_entity_poly.entity_id
_entity_poly.type
_entity_poly.pdbx_seq_one_letter_code
_entity_poly.pdbx_strand_id
1 'polypeptide(L)'
;MEIAEVAAGTFWVTRRPPVFRDGPFGEEEGRAAVATVEDRVRQGLPPRSVVSVTGLPLTEAVRDARERGVLDRIDMFDRITPNGVAWDDGRSVDADVIVWATGFRAAVGHLTPLKLREPGGGIRLDGTQVVRDARVHLVGYGPSASTIGANRAGRAAVRAVKRLLDGAGHPAPVPVPA
;
A
#
# COMPACT_ATOMS: atom_id res chain seq x y z
N MET A 1 -13.56 -14.25 0.15
CA MET A 1 -15.00 -14.11 0.43
C MET A 1 -15.79 -14.38 -0.84
N GLU A 2 -15.73 -13.52 -1.85
CA GLU A 2 -16.41 -13.75 -3.15
C GLU A 2 -16.04 -15.10 -3.81
N ILE A 3 -14.75 -15.45 -3.81
CA ILE A 3 -14.29 -16.74 -4.38
C ILE A 3 -14.88 -17.95 -3.64
N ALA A 4 -15.09 -17.84 -2.33
CA ALA A 4 -15.56 -18.95 -1.50
C ALA A 4 -17.02 -19.31 -1.76
N GLU A 5 -17.78 -18.46 -2.46
CA GLU A 5 -19.18 -18.73 -2.81
C GLU A 5 -19.31 -19.61 -4.06
N VAL A 6 -18.25 -19.69 -4.87
CA VAL A 6 -18.25 -20.39 -6.16
C VAL A 6 -17.22 -21.49 -6.28
N ALA A 7 -16.15 -21.45 -5.49
CA ALA A 7 -15.14 -22.49 -5.44
C ALA A 7 -15.60 -23.68 -4.58
N ALA A 8 -15.17 -24.89 -4.94
CA ALA A 8 -15.42 -26.10 -4.13
C ALA A 8 -14.74 -26.04 -2.75
N GLY A 9 -13.66 -25.26 -2.64
CA GLY A 9 -12.96 -24.99 -1.38
C GLY A 9 -11.98 -23.84 -1.55
N THR A 10 -11.64 -23.17 -0.45
CA THR A 10 -10.65 -22.07 -0.44
C THR A 10 -9.74 -22.16 0.76
N PHE A 11 -8.47 -21.84 0.56
CA PHE A 11 -7.47 -21.74 1.63
C PHE A 11 -6.95 -20.31 1.70
N TRP A 12 -6.96 -19.72 2.90
CA TRP A 12 -6.48 -18.35 3.08
C TRP A 12 -5.08 -18.32 3.66
N VAL A 13 -4.12 -17.93 2.82
CA VAL A 13 -2.69 -17.98 3.17
C VAL A 13 -2.13 -16.57 3.33
N THR A 14 -1.44 -16.29 4.45
CA THR A 14 -0.79 -14.99 4.67
C THR A 14 0.56 -15.12 5.37
N ARG A 15 1.52 -14.25 4.99
CA ARG A 15 2.87 -14.21 5.60
C ARG A 15 2.87 -13.80 7.08
N ARG A 16 1.91 -12.98 7.50
CA ARG A 16 1.75 -12.51 8.88
C ARG A 16 0.26 -12.55 9.23
N PRO A 17 -0.11 -12.84 10.49
CA PRO A 17 -1.49 -12.75 10.91
C PRO A 17 -2.13 -11.40 10.55
N PRO A 18 -3.30 -11.38 9.88
CA PRO A 18 -4.05 -10.17 9.65
C PRO A 18 -4.44 -9.52 10.97
N VAL A 19 -4.32 -8.19 11.04
CA VAL A 19 -4.79 -7.41 12.17
C VAL A 19 -6.18 -6.91 11.84
N PHE A 20 -7.15 -7.39 12.59
CA PHE A 20 -8.53 -6.94 12.50
C PHE A 20 -8.77 -5.77 13.46
N ARG A 21 -9.63 -4.85 13.07
CA ARG A 21 -10.06 -3.74 13.92
C ARG A 21 -11.58 -3.68 14.01
N ASP A 22 -12.05 -3.54 15.25
CA ASP A 22 -13.43 -3.18 15.56
C ASP A 22 -13.64 -1.67 15.53
N GLY A 23 -14.90 -1.28 15.40
CA GLY A 23 -15.32 0.11 15.35
C GLY A 23 -15.35 0.71 13.95
N PRO A 24 -15.96 1.89 13.79
CA PRO A 24 -16.05 2.57 12.51
C PRO A 24 -14.65 3.02 12.05
N PHE A 25 -14.43 3.01 10.75
CA PHE A 25 -13.28 3.68 10.14
C PHE A 25 -13.70 5.09 9.75
N GLY A 26 -13.42 6.06 10.63
CA GLY A 26 -13.79 7.45 10.45
C GLY A 26 -12.75 8.27 9.69
N GLU A 27 -13.05 9.55 9.52
CA GLU A 27 -12.14 10.49 8.85
C GLU A 27 -10.83 10.69 9.62
N GLU A 28 -10.84 10.57 10.94
CA GLU A 28 -9.65 10.73 11.78
C GLU A 28 -8.66 9.60 11.58
N GLU A 29 -9.13 8.36 11.59
CA GLU A 29 -8.31 7.17 11.31
C GLU A 29 -7.79 7.21 9.88
N GLY A 30 -8.63 7.65 8.93
CA GLY A 30 -8.21 7.90 7.54
C GLY A 30 -7.09 8.92 7.44
N ARG A 31 -7.21 10.06 8.14
CA ARG A 31 -6.19 11.11 8.18
C ARG A 31 -4.89 10.61 8.84
N ALA A 32 -4.98 9.89 9.95
CA ALA A 32 -3.82 9.34 10.64
C ALA A 32 -3.07 8.30 9.79
N ALA A 33 -3.81 7.45 9.07
CA ALA A 33 -3.23 6.49 8.14
C ALA A 33 -2.50 7.17 6.98
N VAL A 34 -3.12 8.20 6.38
CA VAL A 34 -2.48 9.00 5.33
C VAL A 34 -1.23 9.70 5.84
N ALA A 35 -1.28 10.31 7.03
CA ALA A 35 -0.13 10.97 7.64
C ALA A 35 1.04 10.00 7.88
N THR A 36 0.76 8.77 8.30
CA THR A 36 1.78 7.73 8.47
C THR A 36 2.44 7.36 7.13
N VAL A 37 1.67 7.26 6.05
CA VAL A 37 2.21 7.00 4.71
C VAL A 37 3.01 8.21 4.19
N GLU A 38 2.53 9.43 4.48
CA GLU A 38 3.20 10.68 4.12
C GLU A 38 4.57 10.82 4.79
N ASP A 39 4.65 10.58 6.10
CA ASP A 39 5.92 10.64 6.85
C ASP A 39 6.97 9.68 6.27
N ARG A 40 6.57 8.46 5.93
CA ARG A 40 7.48 7.49 5.29
C ARG A 40 8.04 7.99 3.97
N VAL A 41 7.20 8.55 3.09
CA VAL A 41 7.69 9.06 1.80
C VAL A 41 8.52 10.33 1.99
N ARG A 42 8.25 11.15 3.01
CA ARG A 42 9.08 12.31 3.38
C ARG A 42 10.48 11.90 3.86
N GLN A 43 10.58 10.73 4.47
CA GLN A 43 11.85 10.08 4.85
C GLN A 43 12.51 9.31 3.70
N GLY A 44 11.90 9.26 2.51
CA GLY A 44 12.43 8.52 1.36
C GLY A 44 12.27 7.00 1.45
N LEU A 45 11.44 6.52 2.38
CA LEU A 45 11.11 5.11 2.52
C LEU A 45 9.98 4.72 1.54
N PRO A 46 9.93 3.46 1.09
CA PRO A 46 8.80 2.98 0.31
C PRO A 46 7.48 3.15 1.09
N PRO A 47 6.39 3.55 0.41
CA PRO A 47 5.08 3.60 1.05
C PRO A 47 4.65 2.18 1.46
N ARG A 48 4.00 2.09 2.61
CA ARG A 48 3.34 0.84 3.04
C ARG A 48 1.90 0.81 2.54
N SER A 49 1.31 -0.38 2.48
CA SER A 49 -0.12 -0.53 2.21
C SER A 49 -0.93 0.20 3.30
N VAL A 50 -1.98 0.92 2.91
CA VAL A 50 -2.90 1.57 3.86
C VAL A 50 -3.46 0.55 4.85
N VAL A 51 -3.85 -0.64 4.38
CA VAL A 51 -4.35 -1.73 5.22
C VAL A 51 -3.32 -2.19 6.28
N SER A 52 -2.02 -2.08 5.99
CA SER A 52 -0.99 -2.41 6.98
C SER A 52 -0.86 -1.38 8.10
N VAL A 53 -1.44 -0.18 7.93
CA VAL A 53 -1.49 0.90 8.92
C VAL A 53 -2.85 0.90 9.63
N THR A 54 -3.94 0.68 8.89
CA THR A 54 -5.31 0.76 9.41
C THR A 54 -5.78 -0.53 10.06
N GLY A 55 -5.26 -1.69 9.62
CA GLY A 55 -5.89 -2.99 9.87
C GLY A 55 -7.03 -3.27 8.89
N LEU A 56 -7.58 -4.48 8.98
CA LEU A 56 -8.78 -4.91 8.27
C LEU A 56 -10.03 -4.59 9.11
N PRO A 57 -11.02 -3.86 8.56
CA PRO A 57 -12.24 -3.57 9.30
C PRO A 57 -13.05 -4.87 9.51
N LEU A 58 -13.53 -5.08 10.74
CA LEU A 58 -14.52 -6.11 11.05
C LEU A 58 -15.91 -5.62 10.67
N THR A 59 -16.18 -5.64 9.36
CA THR A 59 -17.53 -5.49 8.83
C THR A 59 -18.34 -6.76 9.09
N GLU A 60 -19.67 -6.68 8.97
CA GLU A 60 -20.53 -7.85 9.15
C GLU A 60 -20.15 -8.99 8.21
N ALA A 61 -19.93 -8.70 6.93
CA ALA A 61 -19.49 -9.70 5.96
C ALA A 61 -18.15 -10.36 6.36
N VAL A 62 -17.22 -9.62 6.99
CA VAL A 62 -15.96 -10.20 7.49
C VAL A 62 -16.22 -11.09 8.71
N ARG A 63 -17.14 -10.71 9.61
CA ARG A 63 -17.56 -11.56 10.73
C ARG A 63 -18.16 -12.86 10.22
N ASP A 64 -19.14 -12.79 9.32
CA ASP A 64 -19.78 -13.94 8.70
C ASP A 64 -18.76 -14.87 8.00
N ALA A 65 -17.79 -14.29 7.29
CA ALA A 65 -16.74 -15.07 6.64
C ALA A 65 -15.79 -15.76 7.62
N ARG A 66 -15.55 -15.16 8.79
CA ARG A 66 -14.79 -15.81 9.88
C ARG A 66 -15.59 -16.93 10.52
N GLU A 67 -16.88 -16.72 10.79
CA GLU A 67 -17.76 -17.74 11.37
C GLU A 67 -17.89 -18.97 10.45
N ARG A 68 -17.89 -18.75 9.14
CA ARG A 68 -17.87 -19.83 8.13
C ARG A 68 -16.49 -20.46 7.91
N GLY A 69 -15.44 -20.03 8.62
CA GLY A 69 -14.06 -20.52 8.48
C GLY A 69 -13.36 -20.12 7.16
N VAL A 70 -13.99 -19.31 6.30
CA VAL A 70 -13.41 -18.82 5.03
C VAL A 70 -12.16 -17.97 5.27
N LEU A 71 -12.11 -17.32 6.43
CA LEU A 71 -10.97 -16.51 6.88
C LEU A 71 -10.14 -17.21 7.95
N ASP A 72 -10.14 -18.54 7.97
CA ASP A 72 -9.19 -19.33 8.76
C ASP A 72 -7.84 -19.32 8.06
N ARG A 73 -6.93 -18.54 8.64
CA ARG A 73 -5.59 -18.34 8.11
C ARG A 73 -4.77 -19.61 8.25
N ILE A 74 -4.02 -19.91 7.20
CA ILE A 74 -2.85 -20.80 7.22
C ILE A 74 -1.58 -19.97 6.97
N ASP A 75 -0.46 -20.42 7.55
CA ASP A 75 0.86 -19.84 7.29
C ASP A 75 1.25 -19.94 5.81
N MET A 76 2.12 -19.03 5.36
CA MET A 76 2.64 -19.08 3.99
C MET A 76 3.29 -20.42 3.70
N PHE A 77 2.90 -21.04 2.59
CA PHE A 77 3.52 -22.28 2.11
C PHE A 77 4.97 -22.03 1.68
N ASP A 78 5.79 -23.08 1.71
CA ASP A 78 7.21 -23.02 1.38
C ASP A 78 7.47 -23.21 -0.12
N ARG A 79 6.61 -23.97 -0.80
CA ARG A 79 6.75 -24.27 -2.23
C ARG A 79 5.42 -24.50 -2.95
N ILE A 80 5.42 -24.19 -4.24
CA ILE A 80 4.37 -24.59 -5.18
C ILE A 80 4.75 -25.96 -5.75
N THR A 81 3.76 -26.84 -5.85
CA THR A 81 3.86 -28.18 -6.45
C THR A 81 3.03 -28.23 -7.74
N PRO A 82 3.15 -29.28 -8.57
CA PRO A 82 2.33 -29.41 -9.78
C PRO A 82 0.81 -29.33 -9.54
N ASN A 83 0.33 -29.73 -8.36
CA ASN A 83 -1.11 -29.84 -8.06
C ASN A 83 -1.58 -28.84 -6.98
N GLY A 84 -0.71 -27.96 -6.48
CA GLY A 84 -1.05 -27.10 -5.34
C GLY A 84 0.16 -26.55 -4.60
N VAL A 85 0.13 -26.53 -3.27
CA VAL A 85 1.17 -25.95 -2.41
C VAL A 85 1.55 -26.86 -1.25
N ALA A 86 2.76 -26.72 -0.73
CA ALA A 86 3.27 -27.55 0.36
C ALA A 86 4.14 -26.79 1.35
N TRP A 87 4.19 -27.31 2.58
CA TRP A 87 5.04 -26.87 3.67
C TRP A 87 6.16 -27.90 3.92
N ASP A 88 7.23 -27.46 4.57
CA ASP A 88 8.39 -28.31 4.90
C ASP A 88 8.09 -29.26 6.07
N ASP A 89 7.03 -29.02 6.83
CA ASP A 89 6.53 -29.91 7.89
C ASP A 89 5.70 -31.10 7.37
N GLY A 90 5.56 -31.22 6.04
CA GLY A 90 4.84 -32.32 5.38
C GLY A 90 3.38 -32.03 5.06
N ARG A 91 2.81 -30.89 5.50
CA ARG A 91 1.47 -30.48 5.05
C ARG A 91 1.47 -30.15 3.55
N SER A 92 0.35 -30.43 2.89
CA SER A 92 0.09 -30.04 1.51
C SER A 92 -1.38 -29.74 1.30
N VAL A 93 -1.64 -28.91 0.30
CA VAL A 93 -2.99 -28.56 -0.14
C VAL A 93 -3.00 -28.59 -1.67
N ASP A 94 -3.92 -29.36 -2.23
CA ASP A 94 -4.20 -29.32 -3.66
C ASP A 94 -4.98 -28.04 -4.00
N ALA A 95 -4.58 -27.36 -5.07
CA ALA A 95 -5.21 -26.13 -5.53
C ALA A 95 -5.05 -25.96 -7.04
N ASP A 96 -6.19 -25.80 -7.73
CA ASP A 96 -6.21 -25.54 -9.17
C ASP A 96 -5.77 -24.11 -9.51
N VAL A 97 -5.99 -23.16 -8.59
CA VAL A 97 -5.76 -21.72 -8.80
C VAL A 97 -5.13 -21.09 -7.56
N ILE A 98 -4.11 -20.26 -7.78
CA ILE A 98 -3.51 -19.40 -6.76
C ILE A 98 -3.79 -17.94 -7.11
N VAL A 99 -4.49 -17.22 -6.22
CA VAL A 99 -4.76 -15.79 -6.37
C VAL A 99 -3.81 -14.97 -5.50
N TRP A 100 -2.91 -14.23 -6.13
CA TRP A 100 -1.94 -13.37 -5.45
C TRP A 100 -2.54 -12.01 -5.06
N ALA A 101 -3.26 -11.98 -3.95
CA ALA A 101 -3.77 -10.75 -3.34
C ALA A 101 -2.69 -9.99 -2.53
N THR A 102 -1.46 -9.89 -3.04
CA THR A 102 -0.28 -9.38 -2.31
C THR A 102 -0.01 -7.88 -2.49
N GLY A 103 -0.93 -7.16 -3.12
CA GLY A 103 -0.82 -5.73 -3.38
C GLY A 103 0.08 -5.39 -4.57
N PHE A 104 0.47 -4.12 -4.66
CA PHE A 104 1.14 -3.54 -5.83
C PHE A 104 2.41 -2.77 -5.46
N ARG A 105 3.28 -2.56 -6.45
CA ARG A 105 4.42 -1.63 -6.37
C ARG A 105 4.14 -0.41 -7.25
N ALA A 106 4.74 0.73 -6.92
CA ALA A 106 4.62 1.94 -7.74
C ALA A 106 5.23 1.72 -9.14
N ALA A 107 4.44 1.99 -10.19
CA ALA A 107 4.82 1.84 -11.59
C ALA A 107 5.68 3.03 -12.10
N VAL A 108 6.82 3.25 -11.45
CA VAL A 108 7.73 4.38 -11.73
C VAL A 108 9.02 3.96 -12.44
N GLY A 109 9.01 2.79 -13.09
CA GLY A 109 10.18 2.25 -13.79
C GLY A 109 10.74 3.17 -14.88
N HIS A 110 9.87 3.92 -15.55
CA HIS A 110 10.24 4.93 -16.55
C HIS A 110 11.09 6.08 -15.98
N LEU A 111 11.11 6.29 -14.66
CA LEU A 111 11.93 7.31 -13.99
C LEU A 111 13.32 6.82 -13.56
N THR A 112 13.66 5.55 -13.84
CA THR A 112 14.95 4.95 -13.41
C THR A 112 16.17 5.77 -13.85
N PRO A 113 16.26 6.30 -15.09
CA PRO A 113 17.43 7.10 -15.52
C PRO A 113 17.67 8.36 -14.69
N LEU A 114 16.63 8.89 -14.02
CA LEU A 114 16.72 10.09 -13.18
C LEU A 114 17.30 9.81 -11.78
N LYS A 115 17.52 8.54 -11.42
CA LYS A 115 18.15 8.14 -10.14
C LYS A 115 17.49 8.79 -8.89
N LEU A 116 16.16 8.85 -8.90
CA LEU A 116 15.34 9.50 -7.87
C LEU A 116 15.14 8.68 -6.59
N ARG A 117 15.51 7.40 -6.60
CA ARG A 117 15.33 6.52 -5.43
C ARG A 117 16.39 6.77 -4.38
N GLU A 118 15.97 6.73 -3.12
CA GLU A 118 16.86 6.68 -1.97
C GLU A 118 17.42 5.26 -1.77
N PRO A 119 18.49 5.07 -0.97
CA PRO A 119 19.07 3.74 -0.70
C PRO A 119 18.04 2.70 -0.20
N GLY A 120 17.00 3.14 0.52
CA GLY A 120 15.89 2.30 0.98
C GLY A 120 14.86 1.93 -0.10
N GLY A 121 15.06 2.35 -1.34
CA GLY A 121 14.22 2.03 -2.50
C GLY A 121 12.97 2.91 -2.67
N GLY A 122 12.67 3.79 -1.72
CA GLY A 122 11.60 4.80 -1.84
C GLY A 122 12.05 6.01 -2.66
N ILE A 123 11.11 6.89 -3.01
CA ILE A 123 11.39 8.19 -3.61
C ILE A 123 10.98 9.23 -2.57
N ARG A 124 11.92 10.11 -2.21
CA ARG A 124 11.66 11.14 -1.20
C ARG A 124 10.76 12.22 -1.77
N LEU A 125 9.63 12.47 -1.11
CA LEU A 125 8.64 13.46 -1.53
C LEU A 125 8.48 14.59 -0.50
N ASP A 126 8.27 15.80 -0.99
CA ASP A 126 7.65 16.90 -0.24
C ASP A 126 6.31 17.24 -0.88
N GLY A 127 5.22 16.93 -0.18
CA GLY A 127 3.88 16.86 -0.79
C GLY A 127 3.86 15.89 -1.97
N THR A 128 3.71 16.41 -3.19
CA THR A 128 3.76 15.62 -4.43
C THR A 128 5.10 15.69 -5.14
N GLN A 129 5.99 16.61 -4.74
CA GLN A 129 7.23 16.91 -5.45
C GLN A 129 8.35 15.96 -5.03
N VAL A 130 9.18 15.53 -5.97
CA VAL A 130 10.38 14.76 -5.67
C VAL A 130 11.49 15.69 -5.17
N VAL A 131 12.03 15.40 -3.99
CA VAL A 131 13.06 16.26 -3.36
C VAL A 131 14.33 16.36 -4.22
N ARG A 132 14.72 15.28 -4.90
CA ARG A 132 15.91 15.25 -5.78
C ARG A 132 15.73 16.00 -7.10
N ASP A 133 14.49 16.16 -7.56
CA ASP A 133 14.20 16.86 -8.81
C ASP A 133 12.85 17.57 -8.71
N ALA A 134 12.91 18.88 -8.47
CA ALA A 134 11.77 19.75 -8.29
C ALA A 134 10.79 19.77 -9.49
N ARG A 135 11.21 19.28 -10.66
CA ARG A 135 10.37 19.21 -11.87
C ARG A 135 9.48 17.96 -11.89
N VAL A 136 9.78 16.97 -11.04
CA VAL A 136 9.07 15.70 -11.01
C VAL A 136 8.08 15.69 -9.86
N HIS A 137 6.82 15.34 -10.17
CA HIS A 137 5.78 15.15 -9.18
C HIS A 137 5.18 13.74 -9.29
N LEU A 138 4.94 13.09 -8.15
CA LEU A 138 4.24 11.81 -8.07
C LEU A 138 2.84 12.04 -7.50
N VAL A 139 1.82 11.90 -8.36
CA VAL A 139 0.41 12.08 -8.01
C VAL A 139 -0.31 10.74 -8.16
N GLY A 140 -1.17 10.39 -7.20
CA GLY A 140 -1.83 9.08 -7.15
C GLY A 140 -0.97 7.97 -6.53
N TYR A 141 0.22 8.30 -6.03
CA TYR A 141 1.11 7.37 -5.32
C TYR A 141 1.18 7.70 -3.83
N GLY A 142 1.48 6.69 -3.01
CA GLY A 142 1.69 6.81 -1.56
C GLY A 142 0.50 7.47 -0.85
N PRO A 143 0.68 8.61 -0.17
CA PRO A 143 -0.38 9.27 0.61
C PRO A 143 -1.53 9.81 -0.27
N SER A 144 -1.34 9.90 -1.59
CA SER A 144 -2.36 10.35 -2.54
C SER A 144 -3.08 9.23 -3.29
N ALA A 145 -2.82 7.96 -2.95
CA ALA A 145 -3.38 6.78 -3.61
C ALA A 145 -4.84 6.49 -3.20
N SER A 146 -5.72 7.47 -3.39
CA SER A 146 -7.17 7.34 -3.27
C SER A 146 -7.86 8.30 -4.23
N THR A 147 -9.13 8.03 -4.58
CA THR A 147 -9.89 8.89 -5.51
C THR A 147 -9.94 10.35 -5.03
N ILE A 148 -10.21 10.55 -3.73
CA ILE A 148 -10.28 11.88 -3.12
C ILE A 148 -8.86 12.49 -2.96
N GLY A 149 -7.89 11.67 -2.55
CA GLY A 149 -6.50 12.09 -2.33
C GLY A 149 -5.81 12.56 -3.61
N ALA A 150 -6.03 11.85 -4.72
CA ALA A 150 -5.46 12.16 -6.03
C ALA A 150 -5.90 13.54 -6.54
N ASN A 151 -7.18 13.90 -6.38
CA ASN A 151 -7.70 15.21 -6.77
C ASN A 151 -7.04 16.37 -6.01
N ARG A 152 -6.85 16.20 -4.69
CA ARG A 152 -6.16 17.20 -3.86
C ARG A 152 -4.69 17.32 -4.26
N ALA A 153 -4.01 16.19 -4.44
CA ALA A 153 -2.61 16.12 -4.85
C ALA A 153 -2.38 16.73 -6.23
N GLY A 154 -3.27 16.49 -7.20
CA GLY A 154 -3.21 17.11 -8.52
C GLY A 154 -3.26 18.64 -8.46
N ARG A 155 -4.18 19.21 -7.68
CA ARG A 155 -4.25 20.67 -7.47
C ARG A 155 -2.97 21.22 -6.82
N ALA A 156 -2.41 20.51 -5.85
CA ALA A 156 -1.16 20.91 -5.20
C ALA A 156 0.03 20.87 -6.18
N ALA A 157 0.14 19.81 -6.99
CA ALA A 157 1.18 19.66 -8.00
C ALA A 157 1.12 20.80 -9.04
N VAL A 158 -0.06 21.11 -9.58
CA VAL A 158 -0.22 22.21 -10.55
C VAL A 158 0.21 23.55 -9.96
N ARG A 159 -0.14 23.85 -8.70
CA ARG A 159 0.29 25.09 -8.05
C ARG A 159 1.81 25.14 -7.84
N ALA A 160 2.43 24.02 -7.51
CA ALA A 160 3.88 23.93 -7.35
C ALA A 160 4.62 24.11 -8.68
N VAL A 161 4.14 23.46 -9.74
CA VAL A 161 4.70 23.59 -11.09
C VAL A 161 4.56 25.03 -11.60
N LYS A 162 3.41 25.69 -11.39
CA LYS A 162 3.25 27.11 -11.75
C LYS A 162 4.30 28.00 -11.08
N ARG A 163 4.47 27.87 -9.76
CA ARG A 163 5.51 28.62 -9.04
C ARG A 163 6.92 28.37 -9.57
N LEU A 164 7.23 27.12 -9.90
CA LEU A 164 8.52 26.75 -10.50
C LEU A 164 8.75 27.43 -11.85
N LEU A 165 7.72 27.49 -12.69
CA LEU A 165 7.77 28.14 -14.00
C LEU A 165 7.82 29.68 -13.90
N ASP A 166 7.17 30.25 -12.88
CA ASP A 166 7.14 31.69 -12.63
C ASP A 166 8.46 32.21 -11.99
N GLY A 167 9.45 31.33 -11.78
CA GLY A 167 10.75 31.70 -11.18
C GLY A 167 10.71 31.98 -9.68
N ALA A 168 9.56 31.76 -9.03
CA ALA A 168 9.46 31.81 -7.57
C ALA A 168 10.13 30.57 -6.99
N GLY A 169 11.39 30.71 -6.56
CA GLY A 169 12.17 29.65 -5.93
C GLY A 169 11.40 28.93 -4.82
N HIS A 170 11.64 27.63 -4.66
CA HIS A 170 10.98 26.82 -3.64
C HIS A 170 11.37 27.34 -2.25
N PRO A 171 10.42 27.53 -1.31
CA PRO A 171 10.79 27.72 0.09
C PRO A 171 11.62 26.51 0.53
N ALA A 172 12.71 26.74 1.26
CA ALA A 172 13.59 25.66 1.70
C ALA A 172 12.78 24.57 2.44
N PRO A 173 13.10 23.28 2.26
CA PRO A 173 12.42 22.20 2.96
C PRO A 173 12.48 22.44 4.47
N VAL A 174 11.35 22.26 5.16
CA VAL A 174 11.28 22.39 6.62
C VAL A 174 12.18 21.31 7.24
N PRO A 175 13.14 21.66 8.12
CA PRO A 175 13.98 20.69 8.79
C PRO A 175 13.12 19.73 9.63
N VAL A 176 13.40 18.43 9.53
CA VAL A 176 12.82 17.44 10.45
C VAL A 176 13.60 17.56 11.76
N PRO A 177 12.96 17.83 12.92
CA PRO A 177 13.65 17.84 14.20
C PRO A 177 14.24 16.45 14.49
N ALA A 178 15.44 16.44 15.08
CA ALA A 178 16.22 15.25 15.44
C ALA A 178 15.54 14.40 16.52
#